data_AF-A0A9J6P435-F1
#
_entry.id   AF-A0A9J6P435-F1
#
_cell.length_a   1.000
_cell.length_b   1.000
_cell.length_c   1.000
_cell.angle_alpha   90.00
_cell.angle_beta   90.00
_cell.angle_gamma   90.00
#
_symmetry.space_group_name_H-M   'P 1'
#
loop_
_entity.id
_entity.type
_entity.pdbx_description
1 polymer ?
#
loop_
_entity_poly.entity_id
_entity_poly.type
_entity_poly.pdbx_seq_one_letter_code
_entity_poly.pdbx_strand_id
1 'polypeptide(L)'
;MNIKICKNIAKLRKENKMTQAQVAEYLGVSPQAVSKWEQEAAIPDVYLIPKIAFFFNVSIDTLFGTSNIDTTDLLVSKYSTVRNEKNYKEAKEAVETLLDMNGEDMKALGLLCHLEYQRALEFLLKSKASCENLLKA
;
A
#
# COMPACT_ATOMS: atom_id res chain seq x y z
N MET A 1 4.85 -6.17 -11.09
CA MET A 1 3.71 -5.63 -10.31
C MET A 1 2.51 -6.52 -10.60
N ASN A 2 2.06 -7.33 -9.64
CA ASN A 2 0.90 -8.23 -9.82
C ASN A 2 -0.37 -7.43 -9.47
N ILE A 3 -1.08 -6.94 -10.49
CA ILE A 3 -2.23 -6.05 -10.30
C ILE A 3 -3.44 -6.89 -9.88
N LYS A 4 -3.72 -6.96 -8.58
CA LYS A 4 -4.82 -7.78 -8.00
C LYS A 4 -6.22 -7.19 -8.24
N ILE A 5 -6.32 -5.97 -8.77
CA ILE A 5 -7.60 -5.25 -8.91
C ILE A 5 -8.65 -6.05 -9.69
N CYS A 6 -8.25 -6.68 -10.81
CA CYS A 6 -9.14 -7.44 -11.67
C CYS A 6 -9.78 -8.62 -10.93
N LYS A 7 -8.95 -9.38 -10.20
CA LYS A 7 -9.41 -10.48 -9.34
C LYS A 7 -10.29 -9.98 -8.20
N ASN A 8 -9.96 -8.82 -7.61
CA ASN A 8 -10.74 -8.24 -6.53
C ASN A 8 -12.10 -7.72 -7.00
N ILE A 9 -12.21 -7.13 -8.18
CA ILE A 9 -13.51 -6.75 -8.77
C ILE A 9 -14.39 -7.99 -8.93
N ALA A 10 -13.85 -9.07 -9.50
CA ALA A 10 -14.57 -10.33 -9.64
C ALA A 10 -15.01 -10.91 -8.29
N LYS A 11 -14.12 -10.84 -7.28
CA LYS A 11 -14.39 -11.30 -5.91
C LYS A 11 -15.51 -10.47 -5.27
N LEU A 12 -15.38 -9.15 -5.22
CA LEU A 12 -16.34 -8.23 -4.63
C LEU A 12 -17.72 -8.34 -5.29
N ARG A 13 -17.78 -8.47 -6.62
CA ARG A 13 -19.04 -8.71 -7.33
C ARG A 13 -19.72 -9.99 -6.87
N LYS A 14 -18.97 -11.09 -6.75
CA LYS A 14 -19.49 -12.39 -6.31
C LYS A 14 -19.95 -12.37 -4.85
N GLU A 15 -19.20 -11.71 -3.98
CA GLU A 15 -19.56 -11.52 -2.56
C GLU A 15 -20.86 -10.74 -2.40
N ASN A 16 -21.08 -9.73 -3.25
CA ASN A 16 -22.32 -8.96 -3.32
C ASN A 16 -23.43 -9.65 -4.14
N LYS A 17 -23.22 -10.87 -4.63
CA LYS A 17 -24.19 -11.66 -5.43
C LYS A 17 -24.72 -10.92 -6.67
N MET A 18 -23.89 -10.11 -7.32
CA MET A 18 -24.28 -9.29 -8.47
C MET A 18 -23.87 -9.93 -9.79
N THR A 19 -24.59 -9.63 -10.86
CA THR A 19 -24.22 -9.97 -12.24
C THR A 19 -23.27 -8.91 -12.82
N GLN A 20 -22.51 -9.28 -13.86
CA GLN A 20 -21.65 -8.30 -14.56
C GLN A 20 -22.48 -7.16 -15.17
N ALA A 21 -23.71 -7.43 -15.62
CA ALA A 21 -24.61 -6.43 -16.16
C ALA A 21 -25.04 -5.38 -15.11
N GLN A 22 -25.35 -5.80 -13.89
CA GLN A 22 -25.72 -4.88 -12.80
C GLN A 22 -24.55 -3.96 -12.40
N VAL A 23 -23.33 -4.49 -12.36
CA VAL A 23 -22.13 -3.69 -12.11
C VAL A 23 -21.90 -2.70 -13.25
N ALA A 24 -22.06 -3.15 -14.49
CA ALA A 24 -21.88 -2.32 -15.67
C ALA A 24 -22.88 -1.16 -15.75
N GLU A 25 -24.14 -1.44 -15.42
CA GLU A 25 -25.23 -0.45 -15.38
C GLU A 25 -24.92 0.68 -14.40
N TYR A 26 -24.53 0.35 -13.15
CA TYR A 26 -24.19 1.36 -12.16
C TYR A 26 -22.97 2.20 -12.56
N LEU A 27 -21.96 1.56 -13.15
CA LEU A 27 -20.71 2.22 -13.55
C LEU A 27 -20.81 2.97 -14.88
N GLY A 28 -21.92 2.82 -15.61
CA GLY A 28 -22.10 3.44 -16.93
C GLY A 28 -21.17 2.86 -18.00
N VAL A 29 -20.89 1.56 -17.94
CA VAL A 29 -20.01 0.85 -18.89
C VAL A 29 -20.76 -0.33 -19.53
N SER A 30 -20.14 -0.99 -20.50
CA SER A 30 -20.72 -2.22 -21.08
C SER A 30 -20.46 -3.45 -20.19
N PRO A 31 -21.37 -4.44 -20.14
CA PRO A 31 -21.12 -5.71 -19.46
C PRO A 31 -19.84 -6.41 -19.95
N GLN A 32 -19.52 -6.25 -21.23
CA GLN A 32 -18.28 -6.76 -21.83
C GLN A 32 -17.03 -6.10 -21.23
N ALA A 33 -17.09 -4.82 -20.85
CA ALA A 33 -15.98 -4.16 -20.16
C ALA A 33 -15.72 -4.83 -18.79
N VAL A 34 -16.78 -5.06 -18.01
CA VAL A 34 -16.68 -5.77 -16.72
C VAL A 34 -16.13 -7.19 -16.91
N SER A 35 -16.61 -7.93 -17.91
CA SER A 35 -16.05 -9.26 -18.21
C SER A 35 -14.57 -9.22 -18.53
N LYS A 36 -14.12 -8.26 -19.34
CA LYS A 36 -12.69 -8.10 -19.66
C LYS A 36 -11.85 -7.78 -18.43
N TRP A 37 -12.37 -6.97 -17.51
CA TRP A 37 -11.70 -6.70 -16.23
C TRP A 37 -11.54 -7.97 -15.42
N GLU A 38 -12.61 -8.73 -15.22
CA GLU A 38 -12.57 -9.96 -14.41
C GLU A 38 -11.71 -11.07 -15.00
N GLN A 39 -11.48 -11.04 -16.32
CA GLN A 39 -10.61 -11.96 -17.05
C GLN A 39 -9.18 -11.45 -17.26
N GLU A 40 -8.83 -10.30 -16.66
CA GLU A 40 -7.51 -9.65 -16.82
C GLU A 40 -7.16 -9.27 -18.28
N ALA A 41 -8.15 -9.27 -19.17
CA ALA A 41 -8.00 -8.88 -20.58
C ALA A 41 -7.99 -7.35 -20.77
N ALA A 42 -8.47 -6.61 -19.78
CA ALA A 42 -8.37 -5.16 -19.68
C ALA A 42 -8.38 -4.73 -18.20
N ILE A 43 -8.09 -3.47 -17.93
CA ILE A 43 -8.17 -2.86 -16.60
C ILE A 43 -9.19 -1.71 -16.66
N PRO A 44 -9.94 -1.41 -15.59
CA PRO A 44 -10.78 -0.23 -15.55
C PRO A 44 -9.96 1.05 -15.78
N ASP A 45 -10.59 2.03 -16.43
CA ASP A 45 -10.01 3.37 -16.52
C ASP A 45 -9.79 3.93 -15.10
N VAL A 46 -8.69 4.69 -14.90
CA VAL A 46 -8.34 5.31 -13.63
C VAL A 46 -9.49 6.16 -13.07
N TYR A 47 -10.28 6.81 -13.93
CA TYR A 47 -11.44 7.62 -13.52
C TYR A 47 -12.60 6.79 -12.95
N LEU A 48 -12.66 5.49 -13.26
CA LEU A 48 -13.68 4.58 -12.74
C LEU A 48 -13.31 4.02 -11.36
N ILE A 49 -12.04 4.06 -10.98
CA ILE A 49 -11.55 3.47 -9.72
C ILE A 49 -12.31 3.99 -8.48
N PRO A 50 -12.51 5.31 -8.28
CA PRO A 50 -13.24 5.79 -7.11
C PRO A 50 -14.71 5.32 -7.11
N LYS A 51 -15.34 5.25 -8.29
CA LYS A 51 -16.72 4.78 -8.43
C LYS A 51 -16.85 3.30 -8.11
N ILE A 52 -15.90 2.48 -8.57
CA ILE A 52 -15.85 1.03 -8.28
C ILE A 52 -15.67 0.80 -6.78
N ALA A 53 -14.73 1.52 -6.15
CA ALA A 53 -14.49 1.41 -4.71
C ALA A 53 -15.73 1.80 -3.90
N PHE A 54 -16.36 2.92 -4.26
CA PHE A 54 -17.61 3.39 -3.64
C PHE A 54 -18.75 2.38 -3.82
N PHE A 55 -18.94 1.86 -5.04
CA PHE A 55 -19.98 0.89 -5.35
C PHE A 55 -19.89 -0.38 -4.50
N PHE A 56 -18.68 -0.90 -4.30
CA PHE A 56 -18.46 -2.08 -3.45
C PHE A 56 -18.29 -1.74 -1.97
N ASN A 57 -18.39 -0.48 -1.58
CA ASN A 57 -18.18 0.01 -0.22
C ASN A 57 -16.83 -0.43 0.39
N VAL A 58 -15.76 -0.26 -0.39
CA VAL A 58 -14.37 -0.57 0.02
C VAL A 58 -13.45 0.63 -0.21
N SER A 59 -12.30 0.65 0.46
CA SER A 59 -11.25 1.63 0.12
C SER A 59 -10.60 1.28 -1.22
N ILE A 60 -9.95 2.27 -1.84
CA ILE A 60 -9.14 2.05 -3.04
C ILE A 60 -8.03 1.03 -2.76
N ASP A 61 -7.39 1.10 -1.60
CA ASP A 61 -6.35 0.13 -1.22
C ASP A 61 -6.89 -1.31 -1.20
N THR A 62 -8.08 -1.50 -0.63
CA THR A 62 -8.76 -2.81 -0.63
C THR A 62 -9.12 -3.24 -2.05
N LEU A 63 -9.60 -2.32 -2.90
CA LEU A 63 -9.90 -2.60 -4.29
C LEU A 63 -8.65 -3.09 -5.05
N PHE A 64 -7.48 -2.46 -4.84
CA PHE A 64 -6.21 -2.89 -5.43
C PHE A 64 -5.61 -4.13 -4.77
N GLY A 65 -6.15 -4.57 -3.64
CA GLY A 65 -5.64 -5.72 -2.89
C GLY A 65 -4.30 -5.43 -2.21
N THR A 66 -4.07 -4.16 -1.88
CA THR A 66 -2.98 -3.70 -1.04
C THR A 66 -3.19 -4.24 0.36
N SER A 67 -2.24 -5.03 0.85
CA SER A 67 -2.26 -5.52 2.22
C SER A 67 -1.59 -4.53 3.16
N ASN A 68 -1.88 -4.61 4.46
CA ASN A 68 -1.24 -3.75 5.46
C ASN A 68 0.29 -3.85 5.40
N ILE A 69 0.83 -5.05 5.14
CA ILE A 69 2.27 -5.25 4.95
C ILE A 69 2.81 -4.52 3.72
N ASP A 70 2.06 -4.47 2.61
CA ASP A 70 2.47 -3.73 1.41
C ASP A 70 2.49 -2.21 1.70
N THR A 71 1.49 -1.69 2.41
CA THR A 71 1.44 -0.28 2.83
C THR A 71 2.60 0.06 3.77
N THR A 72 2.89 -0.80 4.75
CA THR A 72 4.00 -0.59 5.69
C THR A 72 5.36 -0.60 4.98
N ASP A 73 5.57 -1.50 4.01
CA ASP A 73 6.79 -1.53 3.19
C ASP A 73 6.97 -0.21 2.40
N LEU A 74 5.88 0.35 1.85
CA LEU A 74 5.90 1.66 1.20
C LEU A 74 6.26 2.79 2.17
N LEU A 75 5.78 2.76 3.42
CA LEU A 75 6.12 3.76 4.43
C LEU A 75 7.59 3.69 4.85
N VAL A 76 8.11 2.48 5.06
CA VAL A 76 9.54 2.26 5.34
C VAL A 76 10.39 2.74 4.17
N SER A 77 10.00 2.39 2.93
CA SER A 77 10.64 2.87 1.71
C SER A 77 10.59 4.39 1.57
N LYS A 78 9.47 5.04 1.90
CA LYS A 78 9.32 6.50 1.92
C LYS A 78 10.28 7.15 2.92
N TYR A 79 10.44 6.57 4.11
CA TYR A 79 11.41 7.05 5.08
C TYR A 79 12.85 6.95 4.56
N SER A 80 13.22 5.85 3.90
CA SER A 80 14.59 5.65 3.37
C SER A 80 15.06 6.78 2.43
N THR A 81 14.11 7.39 1.71
CA THR A 81 14.37 8.45 0.72
C THR A 81 14.39 9.84 1.35
N VAL A 82 13.41 10.17 2.19
CA VAL A 82 13.24 11.55 2.71
C VAL A 82 13.93 11.75 4.07
N ARG A 83 14.10 10.68 4.86
CA ARG A 83 14.82 10.65 6.14
C ARG A 83 14.45 11.78 7.10
N ASN A 84 13.18 11.81 7.50
CA ASN A 84 12.66 12.78 8.46
C ASN A 84 11.87 12.13 9.60
N GLU A 85 11.69 12.87 10.68
CA GLU A 85 11.01 12.40 11.90
C GLU A 85 9.59 11.89 11.65
N LYS A 86 8.83 12.63 10.85
CA LYS A 86 7.42 12.32 10.57
C LYS A 86 7.31 10.97 9.86
N ASN A 87 8.08 10.77 8.80
CA ASN A 87 8.07 9.53 8.03
C ASN A 87 8.60 8.34 8.84
N TYR A 88 9.59 8.56 9.72
CA TYR A 88 10.05 7.52 10.64
C TYR A 88 8.93 7.07 11.58
N LYS A 89 8.23 8.03 12.21
CA LYS A 89 7.11 7.73 13.11
C LYS A 89 5.97 7.02 12.40
N GLU A 90 5.55 7.52 11.23
CA GLU A 90 4.51 6.88 10.39
C GLU A 90 4.89 5.43 10.05
N ALA A 91 6.13 5.19 9.61
CA ALA A 91 6.60 3.86 9.27
C ALA A 91 6.68 2.95 10.51
N LYS A 92 7.18 3.48 11.63
CA LYS A 92 7.35 2.73 12.88
C LYS A 92 6.01 2.28 13.45
N GLU A 93 5.05 3.20 13.56
CA GLU A 93 3.70 2.89 14.03
C GLU A 93 3.02 1.81 13.16
N ALA A 94 3.19 1.90 11.84
CA ALA A 94 2.65 0.91 10.92
C ALA A 94 3.31 -0.48 11.06
N VAL A 95 4.61 -0.55 11.33
CA VAL A 95 5.31 -1.81 11.59
C VAL A 95 4.91 -2.40 12.95
N GLU A 96 4.84 -1.58 13.99
CA GLU A 96 4.43 -1.99 15.34
C GLU A 96 3.01 -2.54 15.33
N THR A 97 2.07 -1.88 14.65
CA THR A 97 0.69 -2.36 14.50
C THR A 97 0.64 -3.77 13.87
N LEU A 98 1.50 -4.07 12.89
CA LEU A 98 1.55 -5.40 12.27
C LEU A 98 2.07 -6.47 13.25
N LEU A 99 3.08 -6.13 14.04
CA LEU A 99 3.66 -7.03 15.04
C LEU A 99 2.73 -7.25 16.23
N ASP A 100 1.92 -6.27 16.61
CA ASP A 100 0.89 -6.43 17.63
C ASP A 100 -0.20 -7.43 17.19
N MET A 101 -0.51 -7.47 15.89
CA MET A 101 -1.44 -8.45 15.33
C MET A 101 -0.81 -9.84 15.17
N ASN A 102 0.47 -9.91 14.82
CA ASN A 102 1.23 -11.15 14.67
C ASN A 102 2.73 -10.92 14.93
N GLY A 103 3.18 -11.17 16.16
CA GLY A 103 4.54 -10.87 16.59
C GLY A 103 5.63 -11.71 15.91
N GLU A 104 5.27 -12.81 15.26
CA GLU A 104 6.19 -13.70 14.54
C GLU A 104 6.17 -13.46 13.02
N ASP A 105 5.50 -12.41 12.54
CA ASP A 105 5.52 -12.08 11.11
C ASP A 105 6.93 -11.65 10.68
N MET A 106 7.62 -12.58 10.00
CA MET A 106 9.00 -12.40 9.55
C MET A 106 9.16 -11.19 8.61
N LYS A 107 8.14 -10.84 7.82
CA LYS A 107 8.22 -9.66 6.95
C LYS A 107 8.14 -8.38 7.77
N ALA A 108 7.22 -8.31 8.73
CA ALA A 108 7.11 -7.16 9.62
C ALA A 108 8.39 -6.97 10.46
N LEU A 109 8.97 -8.06 10.99
CA LEU A 109 10.25 -8.02 11.69
C LEU A 109 11.40 -7.53 10.79
N GLY A 110 11.43 -7.98 9.53
CA GLY A 110 12.40 -7.52 8.54
C GLY A 110 12.29 -6.01 8.25
N LEU A 111 11.06 -5.51 8.10
CA LEU A 111 10.78 -4.08 7.93
C LEU A 111 11.22 -3.26 9.15
N LEU A 112 10.97 -3.75 10.38
CA LEU A 112 11.41 -3.09 11.60
C LEU A 112 12.94 -2.98 11.64
N CYS A 113 13.63 -4.09 11.39
CA CYS A 113 15.10 -4.13 11.38
C CYS A 113 15.67 -3.13 10.37
N HIS A 114 15.11 -3.10 9.16
CA HIS A 114 15.54 -2.17 8.12
C HIS A 114 15.31 -0.70 8.52
N LEU A 115 14.13 -0.39 9.07
CA LEU A 115 13.77 0.94 9.52
C LEU A 115 14.72 1.45 10.62
N GLU A 116 14.96 0.64 11.65
CA GLU A 116 15.81 1.00 12.77
C GLU A 116 17.29 1.09 12.36
N TYR A 117 17.76 0.24 11.45
CA TYR A 117 19.10 0.35 10.88
C TYR A 117 19.29 1.69 10.16
N GLN A 118 18.33 2.07 9.30
CA GLN A 118 18.39 3.34 8.58
C GLN A 118 18.37 4.54 9.53
N ARG A 119 17.59 4.45 10.61
CA ARG A 119 17.51 5.48 11.64
C ARG A 119 18.82 5.65 12.40
N ALA A 120 19.43 4.56 12.83
CA ALA A 120 20.74 4.60 13.47
C ALA A 120 21.80 5.22 12.55
N LEU A 121 21.82 4.83 11.27
CA LEU A 121 22.76 5.38 10.28
C LEU A 121 22.58 6.89 10.08
N GLU A 122 21.33 7.38 10.05
CA GLU A 122 21.03 8.81 9.95
C GLU A 122 21.66 9.61 11.10
N PHE A 123 21.49 9.15 12.35
CA PHE A 123 22.06 9.81 13.51
C PHE A 123 23.58 9.78 13.54
N LEU A 124 24.19 8.66 13.14
CA LEU A 124 25.64 8.53 13.03
C LEU A 124 26.22 9.53 12.02
N LEU A 125 25.59 9.67 10.84
CA LEU A 125 26.01 10.61 9.82
C LEU A 125 25.88 12.07 10.29
N LYS A 126 24.78 12.42 10.97
CA LYS A 126 24.58 13.75 11.57
C LYS A 126 25.64 14.06 12.63
N SER A 127 25.91 13.11 13.51
CA SER A 127 26.94 13.24 14.54
C SER A 127 28.33 13.44 13.93
N LYS A 128 28.69 12.61 12.93
CA LYS A 128 29.95 12.75 12.18
C LYS A 128 30.10 14.13 11.54
N ALA A 129 29.08 14.62 10.85
CA ALA A 129 29.09 15.94 10.22
C ALA A 129 29.29 17.08 11.25
N SER A 130 28.64 16.97 12.42
CA SER A 130 28.83 17.91 13.52
C SER A 130 30.28 17.96 14.00
N CYS A 131 30.90 16.78 14.22
CA CYS A 131 32.31 16.69 14.61
C CYS A 131 33.25 17.29 13.55
N GLU A 132 33.02 17.01 12.26
CA GLU A 132 33.83 17.55 11.16
C GLU A 132 33.75 19.08 11.07
N ASN A 133 32.59 19.67 11.38
CA ASN A 133 32.43 21.13 11.41
C ASN A 133 33.21 21.76 12.56
N LEU A 134 33.24 21.12 13.73
CA LEU A 134 34.03 21.60 14.89
C LEU A 134 35.54 21.53 14.63
N LEU A 135 36.01 20.54 13.87
CA LEU A 135 37.42 20.41 13.50
C LEU A 135 37.90 21.43 12.46
N LYS A 136 36.96 22.07 11.73
CA LYS A 136 37.26 23.10 10.72
C LYS A 136 37.11 24.53 11.25
N ALA A 137 36.59 24.70 12.47
CA ALA A 137 36.43 25.99 13.15
C ALA A 137 37.67 26.32 13.98
#